data_AF-A0A960IW79-F1
#
_entry.id   AF-A0A960IW79-F1
#
_cell.length_a   1.000
_cell.length_b   1.000
_cell.length_c   1.000
_cell.angle_alpha   90.00
_cell.angle_beta   90.00
_cell.angle_gamma   90.00
#
_symmetry.space_group_name_H-M   'P 1'
#
loop_
_entity.id
_entity.type
_entity.pdbx_description
1 polymer ?
#
loop_
_entity_poly.entity_id
_entity_poly.type
_entity_poly.pdbx_seq_one_letter_code
_entity_poly.pdbx_strand_id
1 'polypeptide(L)'
;GGAQAIAAMAYGTDTIAAVDVICGPGNKYVAIAKREVAGATGIASAFAGPSEIVVVADSSAPAAFAAVDVVVQAEHGPDGLAWLVTWDEAVADAVSAEVERITEASPRRDEIVSTLATAGYAVLCRDAEQAMEVANAIAPEHLQIMTADPEALVGLVRNAGAIFCGPWSPASMGDYVAGPSHVL
;
A
#
# COMPACT_ATOMS: atom_id res chain seq x y z
N GLY A 1 -11.61 -15.98 14.19
CA GLY A 1 -11.16 -14.64 13.75
C GLY A 1 -12.30 -13.64 13.84
N GLY A 2 -12.09 -12.40 13.38
CA GLY A 2 -13.12 -11.34 13.40
C GLY A 2 -13.23 -10.61 14.73
N ALA A 3 -14.24 -9.74 14.85
CA ALA A 3 -14.49 -8.89 16.01
C ALA A 3 -14.65 -9.69 17.33
N GLN A 4 -15.26 -10.87 17.26
CA GLN A 4 -15.43 -11.78 18.41
C GLN A 4 -14.10 -12.31 18.94
N ALA A 5 -13.09 -12.50 18.09
CA ALA A 5 -11.76 -12.89 18.54
C ALA A 5 -11.03 -11.74 19.23
N ILE A 6 -11.24 -10.50 18.76
CA ILE A 6 -10.72 -9.30 19.43
C ILE A 6 -11.35 -9.14 20.82
N ALA A 7 -12.67 -9.28 20.94
CA ALA A 7 -13.35 -9.22 22.23
C ALA A 7 -12.88 -10.32 23.19
N ALA A 8 -12.72 -11.56 22.71
CA ALA A 8 -12.22 -12.67 23.51
C ALA A 8 -10.79 -12.42 24.04
N MET A 9 -9.90 -11.86 23.22
CA MET A 9 -8.55 -11.50 23.66
C MET A 9 -8.53 -10.28 24.59
N ALA A 10 -9.42 -9.31 24.39
CA ALA A 10 -9.46 -8.11 25.23
C ALA A 10 -10.05 -8.36 26.63
N TYR A 11 -11.12 -9.17 26.72
CA TYR A 11 -11.88 -9.36 27.96
C TYR A 11 -11.71 -10.74 28.60
N GLY A 12 -11.14 -11.69 27.85
CA GLY A 12 -11.06 -13.09 28.25
C GLY A 12 -12.39 -13.84 28.09
N THR A 13 -12.29 -15.17 28.10
CA THR A 13 -13.40 -16.13 28.16
C THR A 13 -13.00 -17.28 29.09
N ASP A 14 -13.87 -18.28 29.27
CA ASP A 14 -13.53 -19.50 30.03
C ASP A 14 -12.30 -20.25 29.47
N THR A 15 -11.96 -20.05 28.19
CA THR A 15 -10.88 -20.78 27.49
C THR A 15 -9.78 -19.88 26.92
N ILE A 16 -9.99 -18.57 26.85
CA ILE A 16 -9.04 -17.60 26.29
C ILE A 16 -8.73 -16.58 27.38
N ALA A 17 -7.48 -16.52 27.85
CA ALA A 17 -7.07 -15.49 28.80
C ALA A 17 -7.06 -14.11 28.13
N ALA A 18 -7.43 -13.08 28.88
CA ALA A 18 -7.25 -11.70 28.45
C ALA A 18 -5.76 -11.40 28.24
N VAL A 19 -5.43 -10.57 27.24
CA VAL A 19 -4.05 -10.20 26.90
C VAL A 19 -3.80 -8.71 27.13
N ASP A 20 -2.54 -8.36 27.36
CA ASP A 20 -2.13 -6.97 27.57
C ASP A 20 -2.09 -6.17 26.26
N VAL A 21 -1.80 -6.84 25.12
CA VAL A 21 -1.68 -6.21 23.80
C VAL A 21 -2.22 -7.14 22.70
N ILE A 22 -3.03 -6.59 21.78
CA ILE A 22 -3.50 -7.27 20.57
C ILE A 22 -2.80 -6.74 19.31
N CYS A 23 -2.09 -7.63 18.61
CA CYS A 23 -1.36 -7.34 17.38
C CYS A 23 -2.08 -7.84 16.11
N GLY A 24 -1.57 -7.49 14.94
CA GLY A 24 -1.96 -8.07 13.63
C GLY A 24 -3.05 -7.31 12.87
N PRO A 25 -2.98 -7.20 11.54
CA PRO A 25 -4.00 -6.53 10.74
C PRO A 25 -5.28 -7.38 10.63
N GLY A 26 -6.31 -6.80 10.05
CA GLY A 26 -7.54 -7.50 9.70
C GLY A 26 -8.51 -6.59 8.96
N ASN A 27 -9.60 -7.16 8.45
CA ASN A 27 -10.60 -6.39 7.75
C ASN A 27 -11.23 -5.28 8.62
N LYS A 28 -12.06 -4.43 8.02
CA LYS A 28 -12.75 -3.31 8.70
C LYS A 28 -13.41 -3.68 10.03
N TYR A 29 -13.96 -4.90 10.18
CA TYR A 29 -14.60 -5.33 11.43
C TYR A 29 -13.57 -5.59 12.53
N VAL A 30 -12.42 -6.18 12.19
CA VAL A 30 -11.30 -6.35 13.13
C VAL A 30 -10.74 -5.00 13.54
N ALA A 31 -10.53 -4.09 12.58
CA ALA A 31 -10.03 -2.75 12.83
C ALA A 31 -10.96 -1.95 13.77
N ILE A 32 -12.27 -1.95 13.50
CA ILE A 32 -13.26 -1.31 14.37
C ILE A 32 -13.27 -1.97 15.75
N ALA A 33 -13.29 -3.30 15.84
CA ALA A 33 -13.28 -3.98 17.13
C ALA A 33 -12.05 -3.63 17.97
N LYS A 34 -10.86 -3.56 17.36
CA LYS A 34 -9.64 -3.09 18.03
C LYS A 34 -9.79 -1.68 18.57
N ARG A 35 -10.43 -0.79 17.81
CA ARG A 35 -10.70 0.59 18.24
C ARG A 35 -11.60 0.65 19.46
N GLU A 36 -12.69 -0.12 19.46
CA GLU A 36 -13.63 -0.14 20.57
C GLU A 36 -13.00 -0.68 21.87
N VAL A 37 -12.02 -1.59 21.77
CA VAL A 37 -11.35 -2.18 22.95
C VAL A 37 -10.03 -1.49 23.34
N ALA A 38 -9.58 -0.47 22.62
CA ALA A 38 -8.27 0.17 22.83
C ALA A 38 -8.11 0.86 24.21
N GLY A 39 -9.21 1.08 24.94
CA GLY A 39 -9.16 1.55 26.33
C GLY A 39 -9.07 0.42 27.38
N ALA A 40 -9.34 -0.83 26.98
CA ALA A 40 -9.33 -2.00 27.85
C ALA A 40 -8.06 -2.86 27.69
N THR A 41 -7.45 -2.85 26.51
CA THR A 41 -6.21 -3.58 26.19
C THR A 41 -5.37 -2.74 25.21
N GLY A 42 -4.05 -2.96 25.21
CA GLY A 42 -3.16 -2.30 24.26
C GLY A 42 -3.41 -2.76 22.82
N ILE A 43 -3.34 -1.84 21.86
CA ILE A 43 -3.37 -2.16 20.43
C ILE A 43 -2.04 -1.74 19.82
N ALA A 44 -1.32 -2.70 19.23
CA ALA A 44 0.08 -2.50 18.82
C ALA A 44 0.27 -1.63 17.57
N SER A 45 -0.75 -1.47 16.74
CA SER A 45 -0.68 -0.72 15.48
C SER A 45 -1.91 0.16 15.31
N ALA A 46 -1.82 1.15 14.43
CA ALA A 46 -3.00 1.87 13.96
C ALA A 46 -4.03 0.90 13.34
N PHE A 47 -5.27 1.36 13.21
CA PHE A 47 -6.36 0.59 12.64
C PHE A 47 -6.09 0.34 11.16
N ALA A 48 -5.44 -0.78 10.84
CA ALA A 48 -5.08 -1.16 9.47
C ALA A 48 -6.28 -0.98 8.54
N GLY A 49 -6.09 -0.11 7.55
CA GLY A 49 -7.03 0.16 6.48
C GLY A 49 -6.91 -0.87 5.36
N PRO A 50 -7.64 -0.69 4.25
CA PRO A 50 -7.35 -1.43 3.02
C PRO A 50 -5.94 -1.09 2.53
N SER A 51 -5.33 -2.01 1.78
CA SER A 51 -3.92 -1.89 1.39
C SER A 51 -3.75 -0.87 0.26
N GLU A 52 -2.70 -0.05 0.33
CA GLU A 52 -2.48 1.09 -0.57
C GLU A 52 -1.05 1.14 -1.13
N ILE A 53 -0.90 1.56 -2.39
CA ILE A 53 0.41 1.85 -2.98
C ILE A 53 0.37 3.12 -3.85
N VAL A 54 1.45 3.89 -3.77
CA VAL A 54 1.78 4.96 -4.71
C VAL A 54 3.14 4.67 -5.32
N VAL A 55 3.21 4.58 -6.64
CA VAL A 55 4.46 4.45 -7.40
C VAL A 55 4.78 5.78 -8.07
N VAL A 56 5.84 6.44 -7.60
CA VAL A 56 6.43 7.63 -8.22
C VAL A 56 7.49 7.17 -9.21
N ALA A 57 7.33 7.50 -10.50
CA ALA A 57 8.23 7.05 -11.56
C ALA A 57 8.66 8.17 -12.52
N ASP A 58 9.91 8.13 -12.96
CA ASP A 58 10.44 8.98 -14.03
C ASP A 58 10.82 8.17 -15.28
N SER A 59 11.39 8.82 -16.29
CA SER A 59 11.77 8.20 -17.57
C SER A 59 12.82 7.08 -17.45
N SER A 60 13.50 6.95 -16.31
CA SER A 60 14.46 5.87 -16.04
C SER A 60 13.81 4.60 -15.51
N ALA A 61 12.56 4.68 -15.04
CA ALA A 61 11.83 3.54 -14.51
C ALA A 61 11.51 2.53 -15.62
N PRO A 62 11.83 1.23 -15.43
CA PRO A 62 11.30 0.19 -16.30
C PRO A 62 9.78 0.13 -16.16
N ALA A 63 9.05 0.44 -17.24
CA ALA A 63 7.58 0.53 -17.20
C ALA A 63 6.91 -0.74 -16.65
N ALA A 64 7.43 -1.92 -17.02
CA ALA A 64 6.93 -3.20 -16.53
C ALA A 64 7.12 -3.37 -15.01
N PHE A 65 8.15 -2.78 -14.41
CA PHE A 65 8.39 -2.90 -12.97
C PHE A 65 7.41 -2.02 -12.20
N ALA A 66 7.26 -0.76 -12.62
CA ALA A 66 6.28 0.15 -12.03
C ALA A 66 4.85 -0.41 -12.15
N ALA A 67 4.51 -0.99 -13.31
CA ALA A 67 3.22 -1.62 -13.53
C ALA A 67 2.98 -2.84 -12.62
N VAL A 68 4.01 -3.68 -12.40
CA VAL A 68 3.90 -4.83 -11.49
C VAL A 68 3.56 -4.36 -10.08
N ASP A 69 4.25 -3.35 -9.54
CA ASP A 69 3.97 -2.87 -8.18
C ASP A 69 2.57 -2.25 -8.04
N VAL A 70 2.09 -1.53 -9.07
CA VAL A 70 0.70 -1.06 -9.13
C VAL A 70 -0.30 -2.23 -9.11
N VAL A 71 -0.08 -3.26 -9.92
CA VAL A 71 -1.01 -4.40 -10.05
C VAL A 71 -0.98 -5.32 -8.84
N VAL A 72 0.19 -5.59 -8.26
CA VAL A 72 0.35 -6.45 -7.08
C VAL A 72 -0.47 -5.90 -5.92
N GLN A 73 -0.50 -4.58 -5.72
CA GLN A 73 -1.37 -4.03 -4.69
C GLN A 73 -2.85 -4.08 -5.06
N ALA A 74 -3.19 -3.79 -6.31
CA ALA A 74 -4.57 -3.82 -6.79
C ALA A 74 -5.22 -5.21 -6.64
N GLU A 75 -4.43 -6.29 -6.71
CA GLU A 75 -4.93 -7.66 -6.60
C GLU A 75 -5.40 -8.05 -5.18
N HIS A 76 -5.04 -7.28 -4.14
CA HIS A 76 -5.48 -7.55 -2.76
C HIS A 76 -7.01 -7.52 -2.61
N GLY A 77 -7.71 -6.84 -3.51
CA GLY A 77 -9.16 -6.82 -3.59
C GLY A 77 -9.75 -5.42 -3.43
N PRO A 78 -11.09 -5.32 -3.50
CA PRO A 78 -11.78 -4.03 -3.50
C PRO A 78 -11.50 -3.24 -2.22
N ASP A 79 -11.63 -1.92 -2.32
CA ASP A 79 -11.36 -0.91 -1.29
C ASP A 79 -9.87 -0.48 -1.15
N GLY A 80 -8.93 -1.14 -1.85
CA GLY A 80 -7.52 -0.71 -1.91
C GLY A 80 -7.28 0.51 -2.82
N LEU A 81 -6.03 0.98 -2.84
CA LEU A 81 -5.59 2.13 -3.65
C LEU A 81 -4.32 1.78 -4.44
N ALA A 82 -4.29 2.07 -5.74
CA ALA A 82 -3.13 1.79 -6.59
C ALA A 82 -2.85 2.94 -7.57
N TRP A 83 -1.86 3.79 -7.26
CA TRP A 83 -1.61 5.02 -8.02
C TRP A 83 -0.24 5.02 -8.68
N LEU A 84 -0.19 5.47 -9.93
CA LEU A 84 1.02 5.91 -10.61
C LEU A 84 1.10 7.43 -10.54
N VAL A 85 2.23 7.98 -10.13
CA VAL A 85 2.51 9.42 -10.15
C VAL A 85 3.78 9.64 -10.97
N THR A 86 3.70 10.49 -11.99
CA THR A 86 4.84 10.78 -12.86
C THR A 86 4.73 12.20 -13.40
N TRP A 87 5.80 12.75 -13.93
CA TRP A 87 5.83 14.02 -14.67
C TRP A 87 6.23 13.82 -16.14
N ASP A 88 6.22 12.56 -16.60
CA ASP A 88 6.51 12.19 -17.99
C ASP A 88 5.30 11.44 -18.57
N GLU A 89 4.70 12.03 -19.59
CA GLU A 89 3.53 11.47 -20.30
C GLU A 89 3.87 10.12 -20.96
N ALA A 90 5.08 9.95 -21.49
CA ALA A 90 5.50 8.69 -22.09
C ALA A 90 5.64 7.58 -21.05
N VAL A 91 6.03 7.92 -19.82
CA VAL A 91 6.07 6.98 -18.69
C VAL A 91 4.65 6.59 -18.29
N ALA A 92 3.74 7.55 -18.19
CA ALA A 92 2.33 7.27 -17.88
C ALA A 92 1.73 6.29 -18.89
N ASP A 93 1.88 6.56 -20.18
CA ASP A 93 1.37 5.71 -21.26
C ASP A 93 2.00 4.30 -21.23
N ALA A 94 3.33 4.22 -21.09
CA ALA A 94 4.04 2.95 -21.09
C ALA A 94 3.68 2.07 -19.89
N VAL A 95 3.57 2.67 -18.69
CA VAL A 95 3.17 1.94 -17.47
C VAL A 95 1.71 1.51 -17.56
N SER A 96 0.81 2.38 -18.02
CA SER A 96 -0.60 2.02 -18.20
C SER A 96 -0.77 0.84 -19.17
N ALA A 97 -0.04 0.81 -20.28
CA ALA A 97 -0.07 -0.32 -21.22
C ALA A 97 0.43 -1.62 -20.58
N GLU A 98 1.47 -1.57 -19.73
CA GLU A 98 1.95 -2.74 -19.00
C GLU A 98 0.96 -3.19 -17.91
N VAL A 99 0.30 -2.25 -17.21
CA VAL A 99 -0.76 -2.56 -16.23
C VAL A 99 -1.89 -3.32 -16.91
N GLU A 100 -2.36 -2.87 -18.09
CA GLU A 100 -3.37 -3.59 -18.87
C GLU A 100 -2.91 -5.00 -19.23
N ARG A 101 -1.69 -5.14 -19.79
CA ARG A 101 -1.11 -6.43 -20.19
C ARG A 101 -1.00 -7.41 -19.02
N ILE A 102 -0.55 -6.95 -17.85
CA ILE A 102 -0.42 -7.78 -16.65
C ILE A 102 -1.81 -8.16 -16.12
N THR A 103 -2.74 -7.21 -16.07
CA THR A 103 -4.11 -7.43 -15.59
C THR A 103 -4.84 -8.48 -16.43
N GLU A 104 -4.72 -8.44 -17.76
CA GLU A 104 -5.32 -9.42 -18.67
C GLU A 104 -4.80 -10.85 -18.44
N ALA A 105 -3.52 -10.98 -18.09
CA ALA A 105 -2.87 -12.27 -17.84
C ALA A 105 -3.08 -12.80 -16.41
N SER A 106 -3.60 -11.97 -15.49
CA SER A 106 -3.69 -12.31 -14.07
C SER A 106 -4.85 -13.26 -13.76
N PRO A 107 -4.64 -14.30 -12.91
CA PRO A 107 -5.73 -15.12 -12.40
C PRO A 107 -6.68 -14.35 -11.46
N ARG A 108 -6.25 -13.18 -10.96
CA ARG A 108 -7.03 -12.27 -10.08
C ARG A 108 -7.53 -11.03 -10.82
N ARG A 109 -7.74 -11.17 -12.14
CA ARG A 109 -8.14 -10.06 -13.03
C ARG A 109 -9.34 -9.30 -12.51
N ASP A 110 -10.37 -9.99 -12.02
CA ASP A 110 -11.62 -9.34 -11.62
C ASP A 110 -11.42 -8.49 -10.35
N GLU A 111 -10.59 -8.94 -9.41
CA GLU A 111 -10.18 -8.14 -8.25
C GLU A 111 -9.38 -6.90 -8.67
N ILE A 112 -8.37 -7.08 -9.53
CA ILE A 112 -7.53 -5.98 -10.03
C ILE A 112 -8.39 -4.94 -10.74
N VAL A 113 -9.24 -5.35 -11.68
CA VAL A 113 -10.13 -4.45 -12.42
C VAL A 113 -11.08 -3.73 -11.47
N SER A 114 -11.62 -4.42 -10.45
CA SER A 114 -12.48 -3.80 -9.46
C SER A 114 -11.78 -2.69 -8.67
N THR A 115 -10.53 -2.91 -8.25
CA THR A 115 -9.73 -1.90 -7.54
C THR A 115 -9.35 -0.74 -8.46
N LEU A 116 -8.87 -1.04 -9.67
CA LEU A 116 -8.45 -0.01 -10.61
C LEU A 116 -9.62 0.89 -11.05
N ALA A 117 -10.83 0.34 -11.18
CA ALA A 117 -12.01 1.10 -11.59
C ALA A 117 -12.46 2.15 -10.57
N THR A 118 -12.18 1.96 -9.28
CA THR A 118 -12.64 2.86 -8.21
C THR A 118 -11.52 3.68 -7.59
N ALA A 119 -10.28 3.16 -7.61
CA ALA A 119 -9.14 3.74 -6.89
C ALA A 119 -7.80 3.56 -7.62
N GLY A 120 -7.83 3.25 -8.93
CA GLY A 120 -6.65 3.23 -9.80
C GLY A 120 -6.50 4.53 -10.57
N TYR A 121 -5.41 5.26 -10.35
CA TYR A 121 -5.18 6.54 -11.02
C TYR A 121 -3.74 6.67 -11.52
N ALA A 122 -3.57 7.23 -12.71
CA ALA A 122 -2.31 7.78 -13.19
C ALA A 122 -2.38 9.30 -13.08
N VAL A 123 -1.43 9.90 -12.35
CA VAL A 123 -1.38 11.34 -12.08
C VAL A 123 -0.16 11.92 -12.80
N LEU A 124 -0.43 12.75 -13.80
CA LEU A 124 0.59 13.53 -14.49
C LEU A 124 0.84 14.86 -13.76
N CYS A 125 2.06 15.01 -13.27
CA CYS A 125 2.56 16.18 -12.54
C CYS A 125 3.41 17.07 -13.46
N ARG A 126 3.67 18.29 -13.02
CA ARG A 126 4.57 19.23 -13.71
C ARG A 126 6.04 18.82 -13.59
N ASP A 127 6.41 18.31 -12.42
CA ASP A 127 7.79 18.03 -12.01
C ASP A 127 7.83 17.03 -10.85
N ALA A 128 9.04 16.66 -10.43
CA ALA A 128 9.28 15.71 -9.35
C ALA A 128 8.81 16.23 -8.00
N GLU A 129 8.97 17.53 -7.74
CA GLU A 129 8.52 18.17 -6.51
C GLU A 129 7.00 18.06 -6.35
N GLN A 130 6.23 18.35 -7.40
CA GLN A 130 4.78 18.19 -7.37
C GLN A 130 4.39 16.72 -7.22
N ALA A 131 5.10 15.78 -7.84
CA ALA A 131 4.85 14.36 -7.64
C ALA A 131 4.99 13.96 -6.16
N MET A 132 5.99 14.50 -5.46
CA MET A 132 6.16 14.28 -4.02
C MET A 132 5.09 15.01 -3.18
N GLU A 133 4.60 16.18 -3.61
CA GLU A 133 3.44 16.84 -2.98
C GLU A 133 2.18 15.96 -3.07
N VAL A 134 1.93 15.35 -4.23
CA VAL A 134 0.82 14.41 -4.42
C VAL A 134 0.98 13.18 -3.52
N ALA A 135 2.14 12.54 -3.52
CA ALA A 135 2.41 11.38 -2.66
C ALA A 135 2.20 11.71 -1.18
N ASN A 136 2.68 12.87 -0.72
CA ASN A 136 2.51 13.34 0.65
C ASN A 136 1.04 13.64 1.01
N ALA A 137 0.24 14.11 0.05
CA ALA A 137 -1.18 14.36 0.26
C ALA A 137 -1.98 13.05 0.37
N ILE A 138 -1.57 12.01 -0.36
CA ILE A 138 -2.16 10.67 -0.27
C ILE A 138 -1.79 10.01 1.06
N ALA A 139 -0.55 10.20 1.54
CA ALA A 139 -0.02 9.57 2.74
C ALA A 139 -0.08 8.02 2.68
N PRO A 140 0.48 7.39 1.63
CA PRO A 140 0.25 5.99 1.33
C PRO A 140 0.88 5.05 2.37
N GLU A 141 0.26 3.87 2.51
CA GLU A 141 0.85 2.73 3.22
C GLU A 141 2.23 2.37 2.63
N HIS A 142 2.28 2.15 1.32
CA HIS A 142 3.52 1.88 0.58
C HIS A 142 3.79 2.98 -0.45
N LEU A 143 4.97 3.61 -0.36
CA LEU A 143 5.47 4.56 -1.35
C LEU A 143 6.68 3.97 -2.07
N GLN A 144 6.60 3.86 -3.39
CA GLN A 144 7.72 3.43 -4.21
C GLN A 144 8.23 4.58 -5.06
N ILE A 145 9.54 4.79 -5.07
CA ILE A 145 10.22 5.87 -5.80
C ILE A 145 11.17 5.21 -6.80
N MET A 146 10.69 5.04 -8.03
CA MET A 146 11.44 4.51 -9.17
C MET A 146 11.94 5.66 -10.05
N THR A 147 13.00 6.34 -9.61
CA THR A 147 13.59 7.45 -10.36
C THR A 147 15.08 7.26 -10.52
N ALA A 148 15.71 8.11 -11.32
CA ALA A 148 17.16 8.06 -11.54
C ALA A 148 17.94 8.35 -10.24
N ASP A 149 17.38 9.18 -9.35
CA ASP A 149 17.92 9.52 -8.05
C ASP A 149 16.81 9.49 -6.97
N PRO A 150 16.47 8.29 -6.44
CA PRO A 150 15.41 8.16 -5.45
C PRO A 150 15.82 8.75 -4.09
N GLU A 151 17.12 8.83 -3.78
CA GLU A 151 17.61 9.38 -2.51
C GLU A 151 17.33 10.89 -2.42
N ALA A 152 17.46 11.61 -3.53
CA ALA A 152 17.11 13.03 -3.59
C ALA A 152 15.62 13.29 -3.28
N LEU A 153 14.73 12.39 -3.73
CA LEU A 153 13.28 12.53 -3.51
C LEU A 153 12.83 11.99 -2.14
N VAL A 154 13.53 11.02 -1.57
CA VAL A 154 13.19 10.45 -0.26
C VAL A 154 13.17 11.53 0.83
N GLY A 155 14.05 12.53 0.72
CA GLY A 155 14.12 13.66 1.65
C GLY A 155 12.90 14.59 1.60
N LEU A 156 12.07 14.49 0.57
CA LEU A 156 10.82 15.25 0.41
C LEU A 156 9.61 14.50 1.00
N VAL A 157 9.77 13.24 1.38
CA VAL A 157 8.69 12.44 1.96
C VAL A 157 8.42 12.91 3.39
N ARG A 158 7.15 13.22 3.67
CA ARG A 158 6.63 13.59 4.99
C ARG A 158 5.67 12.53 5.52
N ASN A 159 4.87 11.93 4.64
CA ASN A 159 3.85 10.94 5.00
C ASN A 159 3.96 9.70 4.10
N ALA A 160 4.41 8.58 4.67
CA ALA A 160 4.33 7.24 4.08
C ALA A 160 4.55 6.19 5.18
N GLY A 161 3.94 5.02 5.07
CA GLY A 161 4.19 3.90 5.99
C GLY A 161 5.57 3.27 5.77
N ALA A 162 5.81 2.79 4.55
CA ALA A 162 7.09 2.27 4.09
C ALA A 162 7.50 2.92 2.77
N ILE A 163 8.82 3.14 2.60
CA ILE A 163 9.38 3.77 1.40
C ILE A 163 10.35 2.82 0.72
N PHE A 164 10.15 2.62 -0.57
CA PHE A 164 10.90 1.72 -1.43
C PHE A 164 11.67 2.51 -2.49
N CYS A 165 13.00 2.44 -2.45
CA CYS A 165 13.85 3.27 -3.32
C CYS A 165 14.46 2.45 -4.47
N GLY A 166 14.16 2.86 -5.70
CA GLY A 166 14.70 2.29 -6.93
C GLY A 166 13.98 1.04 -7.44
N PRO A 167 14.32 0.60 -8.66
CA PRO A 167 13.61 -0.49 -9.36
C PRO A 167 13.84 -1.89 -8.76
N TRP A 168 14.83 -2.05 -7.88
CA TRP A 168 15.19 -3.33 -7.26
C TRP A 168 14.70 -3.48 -5.82
N SER A 169 13.82 -2.58 -5.38
CA SER A 169 13.25 -2.56 -4.04
C SER A 169 11.72 -2.69 -4.09
N PRO A 170 11.13 -3.67 -4.80
CA PRO A 170 9.67 -3.76 -4.91
C PRO A 170 9.02 -3.95 -3.54
N ALA A 171 7.78 -3.50 -3.37
CA ALA A 171 7.04 -3.60 -2.10
C ALA A 171 7.04 -5.04 -1.53
N SER A 172 6.93 -6.04 -2.41
CA SER A 172 7.02 -7.47 -2.05
C SER A 172 8.31 -7.87 -1.32
N MET A 173 9.44 -7.20 -1.57
CA MET A 173 10.66 -7.43 -0.78
C MET A 173 10.47 -6.98 0.67
N GLY A 174 9.82 -5.82 0.87
CA GLY A 174 9.42 -5.30 2.18
C GLY A 174 8.49 -6.25 2.92
N ASP A 175 7.53 -6.82 2.20
CA ASP A 175 6.52 -7.70 2.77
C ASP A 175 7.09 -9.00 3.35
N TYR A 176 8.21 -9.49 2.81
CA TYR A 176 8.68 -10.84 3.10
C TYR A 176 10.10 -10.94 3.67
N VAL A 177 11.09 -10.23 3.13
CA VAL A 177 12.51 -10.58 3.35
C VAL A 177 13.44 -9.41 3.67
N ALA A 178 13.04 -8.17 3.40
CA ALA A 178 13.91 -7.01 3.59
C ALA A 178 14.16 -6.68 5.07
N GLY A 179 13.25 -7.08 5.97
CA GLY A 179 13.39 -6.93 7.42
C GLY A 179 12.44 -5.93 8.11
N PRO A 180 12.00 -4.81 7.48
CA PRO A 180 10.97 -3.95 8.06
C PRO A 180 9.65 -4.69 8.33
N SER A 181 8.82 -4.15 9.22
CA SER A 181 7.47 -4.69 9.42
C SER A 181 6.57 -4.30 8.26
N HIS A 182 5.77 -5.23 7.77
CA HIS A 182 4.69 -4.96 6.81
C HIS A 182 3.35 -4.61 7.48
N VAL A 183 3.32 -4.48 8.81
CA VAL A 183 2.12 -4.03 9.53
C VAL A 183 2.23 -2.51 9.66
N LEU A 184 1.69 -1.81 8.68
CA LEU A 184 1.81 -0.36 8.50
C LEU A 184 0.53 0.40 8.89
#